data_AF-A0A0V0QLT4-F1
#
_entry.id   AF-A0A0V0QLT4-F1
#
_cell.length_a   1.000
_cell.length_b   1.000
_cell.length_c   1.000
_cell.angle_alpha   90.00
_cell.angle_beta   90.00
_cell.angle_gamma   90.00
#
_symmetry.space_group_name_H-M   'P 1'
#
loop_
_entity.id
_entity.type
_entity.pdbx_description
1 polymer ?
#
loop_
_entity_poly.entity_id
_entity_poly.type
_entity_poly.pdbx_seq_one_letter_code
_entity_poly.pdbx_strand_id
1 'polypeptide(L)'
;MAENAKFMEYLVEKQDCPSEFLDPLVCTIMKNPVKLPNSQQIVDKNTIVKHLLEEQNDPFTRSALKIEDVVEMEDLRLEIENFLQKEKTTYIQKKKNESLNKKHQDKKEIFQVDFNAKLEQNEGDI
;
A
#
# COMPACT_ATOMS: atom_id res chain seq x y z
N MET A 1 11.77 -5.24 -6.48
CA MET A 1 10.60 -6.03 -6.02
C MET A 1 10.29 -5.84 -4.53
N ALA A 2 11.27 -5.94 -3.62
CA ALA A 2 11.03 -5.83 -2.16
C ALA A 2 10.37 -4.52 -1.69
N GLU A 3 10.65 -3.39 -2.34
CA GLU A 3 10.12 -2.09 -1.94
C GLU A 3 8.62 -1.92 -2.25
N ASN A 4 8.14 -2.51 -3.36
CA ASN A 4 6.70 -2.51 -3.69
C ASN A 4 5.91 -3.38 -2.70
N ALA A 5 6.46 -4.52 -2.25
CA ALA A 5 5.81 -5.38 -1.28
C ALA A 5 5.62 -4.66 0.08
N LYS A 6 6.68 -4.00 0.57
CA LYS A 6 6.63 -3.21 1.82
C LYS A 6 5.63 -2.05 1.76
N PHE A 7 5.45 -1.45 0.59
CA PHE A 7 4.46 -0.39 0.39
C PHE A 7 3.02 -0.92 0.45
N MET A 8 2.74 -2.05 -0.19
CA MET A 8 1.40 -2.66 -0.14
C MET A 8 1.03 -3.13 1.27
N GLU A 9 1.99 -3.73 1.99
CA GLU A 9 1.82 -4.10 3.41
C GLU A 9 1.53 -2.88 4.28
N TYR A 10 2.33 -1.81 4.14
CA TYR A 10 2.10 -0.54 4.84
C TYR A 10 0.69 0.03 4.60
N LEU A 11 0.21 -0.01 3.35
CA LEU A 11 -1.12 0.49 3.00
C LEU A 11 -2.25 -0.31 3.65
N VAL A 12 -2.12 -1.63 3.70
CA VAL A 12 -3.12 -2.52 4.31
C VAL A 12 -3.13 -2.35 5.84
N GLU A 13 -1.97 -2.29 6.49
CA GLU A 13 -1.85 -2.08 7.94
C GLU A 13 -2.44 -0.75 8.40
N LYS A 14 -2.31 0.29 7.58
CA LYS A 14 -2.76 1.63 7.89
C LYS A 14 -4.28 1.81 7.91
N GLN A 15 -5.05 0.82 7.43
CA GLN A 15 -6.52 0.88 7.23
C GLN A 15 -7.01 2.13 6.45
N ASP A 16 -6.11 2.83 5.75
CA ASP A 16 -6.43 4.07 5.03
C ASP A 16 -6.93 3.77 3.59
N CYS A 17 -7.05 2.49 3.21
CA CYS A 17 -7.56 2.10 1.90
C CYS A 17 -9.10 2.08 1.90
N PRO A 18 -9.76 2.84 1.00
CA PRO A 18 -11.21 2.79 0.85
C PRO A 18 -11.72 1.37 0.58
N SER A 19 -12.79 0.98 1.25
CA SER A 19 -13.37 -0.36 1.11
C SER A 19 -13.80 -0.68 -0.31
N GLU A 20 -14.22 0.34 -1.09
CA GLU A 20 -14.58 0.19 -2.50
C GLU A 20 -13.42 -0.25 -3.41
N PHE A 21 -12.17 -0.13 -2.96
CA PHE A 21 -10.98 -0.53 -3.71
C PHE A 21 -10.55 -1.96 -3.39
N LEU A 22 -11.15 -2.58 -2.38
CA LEU A 22 -10.82 -3.92 -1.92
C LEU A 22 -11.71 -4.96 -2.57
N ASP A 23 -11.10 -6.07 -2.99
CA ASP A 23 -11.82 -7.25 -3.44
C ASP A 23 -12.60 -7.84 -2.25
N PRO A 24 -13.93 -8.02 -2.35
CA PRO A 24 -14.77 -8.51 -1.26
C PRO A 24 -14.54 -9.98 -0.88
N LEU A 25 -13.87 -10.79 -1.72
CA LEU A 25 -13.59 -12.20 -1.46
C LEU A 25 -12.26 -12.39 -0.74
N VAL A 26 -11.25 -11.58 -1.09
CA VAL A 26 -9.87 -11.77 -0.59
C VAL A 26 -9.34 -10.57 0.21
N CYS A 27 -10.11 -9.50 0.33
CA CYS A 27 -9.77 -8.29 1.08
C CYS A 27 -8.43 -7.65 0.64
N THR A 28 -8.12 -7.70 -0.64
CA THR A 28 -6.91 -7.08 -1.22
C THR A 28 -7.28 -6.01 -2.23
N ILE A 29 -6.42 -5.00 -2.41
CA ILE A 29 -6.62 -3.96 -3.42
C ILE A 29 -6.75 -4.57 -4.81
N MET A 30 -7.86 -4.26 -5.50
CA MET A 30 -8.14 -4.70 -6.85
C MET A 30 -7.16 -4.05 -7.84
N LYS A 31 -6.64 -4.84 -8.79
CA LYS A 31 -5.79 -4.33 -9.87
C LYS A 31 -6.57 -4.22 -11.18
N ASN A 32 -7.46 -5.18 -11.40
CA ASN A 32 -8.31 -5.25 -12.57
C ASN A 32 -9.75 -5.42 -12.09
N PRO A 33 -10.39 -4.36 -11.58
CA PRO A 33 -11.76 -4.46 -11.09
C PRO A 33 -12.71 -4.84 -12.24
N VAL A 34 -13.55 -5.85 -12.00
CA VAL A 34 -14.61 -6.28 -12.91
C VAL A 34 -15.92 -6.41 -12.15
N LYS A 35 -17.02 -6.01 -12.80
CA LYS A 35 -18.36 -6.07 -12.26
C LYS A 35 -19.07 -7.34 -12.71
N LEU A 36 -19.64 -8.05 -11.75
CA LEU A 36 -20.44 -9.25 -11.99
C LEU A 36 -21.87 -8.87 -12.35
N PRO A 37 -22.47 -9.42 -13.42
CA PRO A 37 -23.78 -9.00 -13.92
C PRO A 37 -24.94 -9.38 -12.99
N ASN A 38 -24.84 -10.49 -12.26
CA ASN A 38 -25.93 -10.98 -11.41
C ASN A 38 -25.92 -10.30 -10.03
N SER A 39 -24.81 -10.38 -9.31
CA SER A 39 -24.67 -9.80 -7.97
C SER A 39 -24.42 -8.29 -7.96
N GLN A 40 -24.03 -7.71 -9.11
CA GLN A 40 -23.57 -6.31 -9.23
C GLN A 40 -22.33 -5.99 -8.38
N GLN A 41 -21.69 -7.01 -7.77
CA GLN A 41 -20.47 -6.88 -7.01
C GLN A 41 -19.28 -6.62 -7.94
N ILE A 42 -18.29 -5.92 -7.41
CA ILE A 42 -17.02 -5.67 -8.10
C ILE A 42 -15.93 -6.49 -7.40
N VAL A 43 -15.17 -7.24 -8.18
CA VAL A 43 -14.10 -8.13 -7.71
C VAL A 43 -12.87 -7.97 -8.60
N ASP A 44 -11.69 -8.43 -8.17
CA ASP A 44 -10.52 -8.48 -9.06
C ASP A 44 -10.70 -9.58 -10.11
N LYS A 45 -10.32 -9.29 -11.35
CA LYS A 45 -10.40 -10.22 -12.48
C LYS A 45 -9.71 -11.55 -12.19
N ASN A 46 -8.56 -11.54 -11.50
CA ASN A 46 -7.87 -12.80 -11.19
C ASN A 46 -8.62 -13.63 -10.15
N THR A 47 -9.30 -12.98 -9.21
CA THR A 47 -10.12 -13.64 -8.20
C THR A 47 -11.28 -14.37 -8.86
N ILE A 48 -12.05 -13.68 -9.70
CA ILE A 48 -13.20 -14.31 -10.37
C ILE A 48 -12.77 -15.36 -11.39
N VAL A 49 -11.66 -15.15 -12.11
CA VAL A 49 -11.14 -16.18 -13.04
C VAL A 49 -10.81 -17.47 -12.28
N LYS A 50 -10.15 -17.39 -11.12
CA LYS A 50 -9.85 -18.57 -10.31
C LYS A 50 -11.12 -19.27 -9.84
N HIS A 51 -12.09 -18.51 -9.34
CA HIS A 51 -13.38 -19.05 -8.94
C HIS A 51 -14.07 -19.79 -10.10
N LEU A 52 -14.12 -19.18 -11.30
CA LEU A 52 -14.77 -19.77 -12.48
C LEU A 52 -14.04 -20.99 -13.06
N LEU A 53 -12.77 -21.21 -12.71
CA LEU A 53 -12.06 -22.46 -13.03
C LEU A 53 -12.54 -23.63 -12.17
N GLU A 54 -13.04 -23.36 -10.97
CA GLU A 54 -13.57 -24.37 -10.03
C GLU A 54 -15.10 -24.52 -10.20
N GLU A 55 -15.83 -23.39 -10.23
CA GLU A 55 -17.27 -23.34 -10.31
C GLU A 55 -17.75 -22.23 -11.26
N GLN A 56 -18.50 -22.59 -12.30
CA GLN A 56 -19.07 -21.62 -13.28
C GLN A 56 -20.31 -20.88 -12.75
N ASN A 57 -20.18 -20.26 -11.57
CA ASN A 57 -21.24 -19.50 -10.92
C ASN A 57 -20.72 -18.19 -10.32
N ASP A 58 -21.64 -17.27 -10.03
CA ASP A 58 -21.36 -16.06 -9.27
C ASP A 58 -21.18 -16.43 -7.78
N PRO A 59 -20.07 -16.05 -7.12
CA PRO A 59 -19.75 -16.49 -5.76
C PRO A 59 -20.70 -15.93 -4.68
N PHE A 60 -21.50 -14.90 -4.98
CA PHE A 60 -22.43 -14.26 -4.04
C PHE A 60 -23.86 -14.77 -4.20
N THR A 61 -24.27 -15.10 -5.43
CA THR A 61 -25.65 -15.49 -5.75
C THR A 61 -25.80 -16.95 -6.17
N ARG A 62 -24.69 -17.62 -6.47
CA ARG A 62 -24.62 -18.98 -7.05
C ARG A 62 -25.32 -19.14 -8.40
N SER A 63 -25.66 -18.03 -9.05
CA SER A 63 -26.24 -18.03 -10.40
C SER A 63 -25.17 -18.36 -11.43
N ALA A 64 -25.52 -19.02 -12.54
CA ALA A 64 -24.58 -19.32 -13.61
C ALA A 64 -23.88 -18.04 -14.10
N LEU A 65 -22.57 -18.14 -14.29
CA LEU A 65 -21.73 -17.02 -14.71
C LEU A 65 -20.59 -17.52 -15.58
N LYS A 66 -20.29 -16.81 -16.66
CA LYS A 66 -19.07 -17.02 -17.45
C LYS A 66 -18.18 -15.79 -17.41
N ILE A 67 -16.91 -15.98 -17.72
CA ILE A 67 -15.93 -14.89 -17.70
C ILE A 67 -16.23 -13.84 -18.77
N GLU A 68 -16.87 -14.23 -19.87
CA GLU A 68 -17.26 -13.30 -20.95
C GLU A 68 -18.42 -12.37 -20.54
N ASP A 69 -19.16 -12.73 -19.48
CA ASP A 69 -20.31 -11.95 -19.01
C ASP A 69 -19.91 -10.83 -18.03
N VAL A 70 -18.64 -10.80 -17.57
CA VAL A 70 -18.17 -9.77 -16.64
C VAL A 70 -17.84 -8.47 -17.37
N VAL A 71 -18.04 -7.34 -16.69
CA VAL A 71 -17.81 -6.01 -17.28
C VAL A 71 -16.58 -5.37 -16.63
N GLU A 72 -15.62 -4.94 -17.43
CA GLU A 72 -14.43 -4.24 -16.93
C GLU A 72 -14.79 -2.85 -16.37
N MET A 73 -14.24 -2.50 -15.20
CA MET A 73 -14.52 -1.24 -14.51
C MET A 73 -13.33 -0.28 -14.64
N GLU A 74 -13.13 0.24 -15.85
CA GLU A 74 -11.97 1.08 -16.19
C GLU A 74 -11.87 2.36 -15.33
N ASP A 75 -12.98 3.03 -15.08
CA ASP A 75 -13.00 4.25 -14.25
C ASP A 75 -12.50 3.95 -12.83
N LEU A 76 -12.98 2.86 -12.23
CA LEU A 76 -12.54 2.43 -10.90
C LEU A 76 -11.07 2.00 -10.90
N ARG A 77 -10.60 1.34 -11.97
CA ARG A 77 -9.18 1.00 -12.12
C ARG A 77 -8.31 2.26 -12.06
N LEU A 78 -8.70 3.31 -12.77
CA LEU A 78 -7.99 4.60 -12.77
C LEU A 78 -8.03 5.29 -11.40
N GLU A 79 -9.17 5.25 -10.70
CA GLU A 79 -9.29 5.79 -9.34
C GLU A 79 -8.35 5.07 -8.36
N ILE A 80 -8.30 3.75 -8.41
CA ILE A 80 -7.39 2.93 -7.59
C ILE A 80 -5.94 3.27 -7.91
N GLU A 81 -5.57 3.38 -9.19
CA GLU A 81 -4.21 3.71 -9.60
C GLU A 81 -3.77 5.10 -9.12
N ASN A 82 -4.65 6.10 -9.26
CA ASN A 82 -4.41 7.46 -8.78
C ASN A 82 -4.23 7.47 -7.26
N PHE A 83 -5.07 6.74 -6.52
CA PHE A 83 -4.94 6.58 -5.07
C PHE A 83 -3.59 5.96 -4.69
N LEU A 84 -3.23 4.83 -5.29
CA LEU A 84 -1.97 4.14 -5.02
C LEU A 84 -0.75 5.03 -5.32
N GLN A 85 -0.79 5.81 -6.41
CA GLN A 85 0.28 6.73 -6.77
C GLN A 85 0.43 7.88 -5.77
N LYS A 86 -0.69 8.44 -5.31
CA LYS A 86 -0.71 9.49 -4.28
C LYS A 86 -0.13 8.98 -2.97
N GLU A 87 -0.57 7.80 -2.52
CA GLU A 87 -0.09 7.20 -1.28
C GLU A 87 1.39 6.81 -1.37
N LYS A 88 1.84 6.31 -2.52
CA LYS A 88 3.24 5.97 -2.74
C LYS A 88 4.15 7.19 -2.64
N THR A 89 3.72 8.30 -3.24
CA THR A 89 4.42 9.58 -3.13
C THR A 89 4.54 10.01 -1.66
N THR A 90 3.43 9.97 -0.92
CA THR A 90 3.40 10.33 0.50
C THR A 90 4.31 9.43 1.35
N TYR A 91 4.28 8.12 1.11
CA TYR A 91 5.13 7.15 1.80
C TYR A 91 6.62 7.44 1.57
N ILE A 92 7.03 7.69 0.32
CA ILE A 92 8.43 8.00 -0.02
C ILE A 92 8.86 9.32 0.63
N GLN A 93 8.00 10.34 0.66
CA GLN A 93 8.30 11.62 1.29
C GLN A 93 8.50 11.48 2.81
N LYS A 94 7.62 10.74 3.50
CA LYS A 94 7.77 10.45 4.94
C LYS A 94 9.10 9.78 5.24
N LYS A 95 9.45 8.73 4.49
CA LYS A 95 10.74 8.03 4.66
C LYS A 95 11.96 8.92 4.42
N LYS A 96 11.91 9.81 3.42
CA LYS A 96 12.98 10.79 3.20
C LYS A 96 13.11 11.75 4.37
N ASN A 97 11.99 12.27 4.88
CA ASN A 97 11.99 13.20 6.02
C ASN A 97 12.48 12.54 7.31
N GLU A 98 12.08 11.29 7.59
CA GLU A 98 12.60 10.50 8.71
C GLU A 98 14.12 10.29 8.62
N SER A 99 14.62 9.97 7.43
CA SER A 99 16.05 9.77 7.19
C SER A 99 16.85 11.08 7.32
N LEU A 100 16.27 12.21 6.95
CA LEU A 100 16.88 13.54 7.08
C LEU A 100 16.92 13.99 8.54
N ASN A 101 15.81 13.83 9.28
CA ASN A 101 15.75 14.17 10.70
C ASN A 101 16.73 13.35 11.53
N LYS A 102 16.88 12.06 11.23
CA LYS A 102 17.86 11.19 11.91
C LYS A 102 19.30 11.66 11.70
N LYS A 103 19.68 12.04 10.47
CA LYS A 103 21.02 12.61 10.18
C LYS A 103 21.28 13.94 10.89
N HIS A 104 20.27 14.79 11.06
CA HIS A 104 20.40 16.05 11.79
C HIS A 104 20.56 15.82 13.30
N GLN A 105 19.92 14.80 13.84
CA GLN A 105 20.04 14.41 15.24
C GLN A 105 21.40 13.76 15.52
N ASP A 106 21.83 12.80 14.69
CA ASP A 106 23.14 12.16 14.80
C ASP A 106 24.29 13.20 14.71
N LYS A 107 24.20 14.17 13.79
CA LYS A 107 25.19 15.26 13.71
C LYS A 107 25.19 16.19 14.91
N LYS A 108 24.03 16.50 15.49
CA LYS A 108 23.94 17.33 16.71
C LYS A 108 24.55 16.60 17.91
N GLU A 109 24.28 15.31 18.05
CA GLU A 109 24.86 14.49 19.11
C GLU A 109 26.38 14.37 18.95
N ILE A 110 26.89 14.09 17.75
CA ILE A 110 28.34 14.04 17.48
C ILE A 110 29.00 15.38 17.82
N PHE A 111 28.44 16.51 17.38
CA PHE A 111 29.01 17.82 17.65
C PHE A 111 29.00 18.18 19.15
N GLN A 112 27.96 17.78 19.89
CA GLN A 112 27.87 18.01 21.33
C GLN A 112 28.88 17.14 22.10
N VAL A 113 29.07 15.89 21.70
CA VAL A 113 30.07 14.98 22.28
C VAL A 113 31.49 15.53 22.04
N ASP A 114 31.79 15.96 20.81
CA ASP A 114 33.09 16.55 20.46
C ASP A 114 33.38 17.85 21.24
N PHE A 115 32.34 18.65 21.51
CA PHE A 115 32.47 19.87 22.30
C PHE A 115 32.74 19.58 23.78
N ASN A 116 31.99 18.65 24.38
CA ASN A 116 32.17 18.27 25.79
C ASN A 116 33.55 17.62 26.03
N ALA A 117 34.00 16.75 25.12
CA ALA A 117 35.31 16.09 25.22
C ALA A 117 36.49 17.08 25.20
N LYS A 118 36.35 18.23 24.52
CA LYS A 118 37.38 19.30 24.50
C LYS A 118 37.41 20.13 25.78
N LEU A 119 36.32 20.21 26.52
CA LEU A 119 36.29 20.92 27.80
C LEU A 119 36.98 20.11 28.90
N GLU A 120 36.80 18.79 28.92
CA GLU A 120 37.41 17.90 29.91
C GLU A 120 38.94 17.76 29.78
N GLN A 121 39.53 18.13 28.64
CA GLN A 121 40.99 18.10 28.43
C GLN A 121 41.71 19.38 28.88
N ASN A 122 41.00 20.43 29.31
CA ASN A 122 41.61 21.72 29.71
C ASN A 122 41.59 21.99 31.23
N GLU A 123 41.10 21.07 32.05
CA GLU A 123 41.05 21.24 33.52
C GLU A 123 42.21 20.56 34.27
N GLY A 124 43.26 20.10 33.56
CA GLY A 124 44.34 19.28 34.13
C GLY A 124 45.66 19.98 34.48
N ASP A 125 45.89 21.24 34.06
CA ASP A 125 47.17 21.93 34.24
C ASP A 125 46.98 23.31 34.91
N ILE A 126 46.73 23.33 36.23
CA ILE A 126 46.97 24.52 37.09
C ILE A 126 47.59 24.06 38.40
#